data_AF-A0A4C1XDC1-F1
#
_entry.id   AF-A0A4C1XDC1-F1
#
_cell.length_a   1.000
_cell.length_b   1.000
_cell.length_c   1.000
_cell.angle_alpha   90.00
_cell.angle_beta   90.00
_cell.angle_gamma   90.00
#
_symmetry.space_group_name_H-M   'P 1'
#
loop_
_entity.id
_entity.type
_entity.pdbx_description
1 polymer ?
#
loop_
_entity_poly.entity_id
_entity_poly.type
_entity_poly.pdbx_seq_one_letter_code
_entity_poly.pdbx_strand_id
1 'polypeptide(L)'
;MQEVRNDNWSDLMIEIKLSHKVFWGLARKALRTEKVIPTPALRKLNNSIAFGDREKVECLADSIEQQCSENPSFDVEHVRRVEEEVHRRVCLPPKDDLDSITQDEVSKNIKVLKIRNAPGADSISSIALKCFSAPLVALLVTIFNACIKNCYFPTRLSRQFVTTVMTMIVGRSRLTLSERSIFVVQAA
;
A
#
# COMPACT_ATOMS: atom_id res chain seq x y z
N MET A 1 -19.07 55.80 2.00
CA MET A 1 -18.14 55.25 3.00
C MET A 1 -18.42 53.76 3.20
N GLN A 2 -17.84 52.87 2.40
CA GLN A 2 -18.05 51.42 2.53
C GLN A 2 -16.80 50.61 2.11
N GLU A 3 -15.60 51.12 2.38
CA GLU A 3 -14.34 50.42 2.03
C GLU A 3 -13.49 50.02 3.25
N VAL A 4 -13.88 50.38 4.47
CA VAL A 4 -13.07 50.14 5.68
C VAL A 4 -13.11 48.67 6.17
N ARG A 5 -13.89 47.80 5.53
CA ARG A 5 -14.14 46.43 6.03
C ARG A 5 -13.30 45.34 5.37
N ASN A 6 -12.49 45.68 4.35
CA ASN A 6 -11.70 44.69 3.61
C ASN A 6 -10.21 44.69 4.00
N ASP A 7 -9.65 45.85 4.35
CA ASP A 7 -8.20 45.98 4.63
C ASP A 7 -7.77 45.20 5.88
N ASN A 8 -8.62 45.15 6.91
CA ASN A 8 -8.38 44.40 8.14
C ASN A 8 -8.27 42.86 7.92
N TRP A 9 -8.82 42.33 6.83
CA TRP A 9 -8.68 40.91 6.47
C TRP A 9 -7.38 40.61 5.75
N SER A 10 -6.92 41.53 4.91
CA SER A 10 -5.66 41.41 4.17
C SER A 10 -4.46 41.41 5.12
N ASP A 11 -4.44 42.33 6.09
CA ASP A 11 -3.37 42.42 7.08
C ASP A 11 -3.31 41.15 7.96
N LEU A 12 -4.47 40.65 8.37
CA LEU A 12 -4.59 39.41 9.15
C LEU A 12 -4.07 38.17 8.39
N MET A 13 -4.30 38.10 7.07
CA MET A 13 -3.82 37.00 6.22
C MET A 13 -2.31 37.06 5.95
N ILE A 14 -1.72 38.26 5.98
CA ILE A 14 -0.27 38.45 5.86
C ILE A 14 0.44 38.09 7.17
N GLU A 15 -0.17 38.36 8.32
CA GLU A 15 0.44 38.15 9.64
C GLU A 15 0.33 36.70 10.15
N ILE A 16 -0.72 35.96 9.75
CA ILE A 16 -0.92 34.57 10.19
C ILE A 16 0.03 33.61 9.47
N LYS A 17 1.00 33.06 10.21
CA LYS A 17 1.82 31.92 9.77
C LYS A 17 1.04 30.60 9.85
N LEU A 18 1.25 29.71 8.87
CA LEU A 18 0.63 28.37 8.76
C LEU A 18 0.75 27.48 10.02
N SER A 19 1.74 27.73 10.88
CA SER A 19 1.94 27.00 12.13
C SER A 19 1.00 27.43 13.27
N HIS A 20 0.26 28.53 13.10
CA HIS A 20 -0.55 29.11 14.17
C HIS A 20 -1.88 28.39 14.32
N LYS A 21 -2.25 27.99 15.54
CA LYS A 21 -3.51 27.28 15.83
C LYS A 21 -4.77 28.06 15.39
N VAL A 22 -4.67 29.39 15.37
CA VAL A 22 -5.72 30.30 14.92
C VAL A 22 -5.96 30.21 13.41
N PHE A 23 -4.93 29.90 12.61
CA PHE A 23 -5.08 29.64 11.17
C PHE A 23 -6.07 28.51 10.91
N TRP A 24 -5.90 27.37 11.58
CA TRP A 24 -6.79 26.23 11.43
C TRP A 24 -8.20 26.49 11.97
N GLY A 25 -8.34 27.32 13.01
CA GLY A 25 -9.62 27.79 13.51
C GLY A 25 -10.37 28.65 12.49
N LEU A 26 -9.68 29.60 11.86
CA LEU A 26 -10.24 30.49 10.82
C LEU A 26 -10.51 29.74 9.52
N ALA A 27 -9.58 28.91 9.05
CA ALA A 27 -9.75 28.08 7.88
C ALA A 27 -10.94 27.12 8.06
N ARG A 28 -11.07 26.48 9.23
CA ARG A 28 -12.23 25.62 9.54
C ARG A 28 -13.54 26.42 9.58
N LYS A 29 -13.52 27.67 10.06
CA LYS A 29 -14.71 28.53 10.10
C LYS A 29 -15.10 29.06 8.72
N ALA A 30 -14.13 29.38 7.87
CA ALA A 30 -14.34 29.82 6.49
C ALA A 30 -14.75 28.68 5.55
N LEU A 31 -14.17 27.48 5.74
CA LEU A 31 -14.52 26.26 5.01
C LEU A 31 -15.80 25.60 5.54
N ARG A 32 -16.26 25.98 6.73
CA ARG A 32 -17.61 25.67 7.20
C ARG A 32 -18.59 26.58 6.48
N THR A 33 -18.89 26.23 5.24
CA THR A 33 -20.13 26.69 4.62
C THR A 33 -21.27 26.17 5.49
N GLU A 34 -21.99 27.07 6.15
CA GLU A 34 -23.16 26.77 6.99
C GLU A 34 -24.32 26.17 6.16
N LYS A 35 -24.18 26.15 4.84
CA LYS A 35 -24.98 25.33 3.94
C LYS A 35 -24.37 23.93 3.87
N VAL A 36 -25.08 22.95 4.42
CA VAL A 36 -24.92 21.55 4.04
C VAL A 36 -25.00 21.52 2.51
N ILE A 37 -23.86 21.37 1.83
CA ILE A 37 -23.83 21.14 0.39
C ILE A 37 -24.47 19.76 0.25
N PRO A 38 -25.67 19.64 -0.35
CA PRO A 38 -26.26 18.33 -0.55
C PRO A 38 -25.28 17.50 -1.37
N THR A 39 -24.94 16.30 -0.91
CA THR A 39 -24.18 15.36 -1.72
C THR A 39 -24.87 15.26 -3.07
N PRO A 40 -24.18 15.53 -4.20
CA PRO A 40 -24.79 15.46 -5.51
C PRO A 40 -25.47 14.10 -5.69
N ALA A 41 -26.70 14.12 -6.22
CA ALA A 41 -27.42 12.88 -6.46
C ALA A 41 -26.63 12.00 -7.44
N LEU A 42 -26.49 10.71 -7.13
CA LEU A 42 -25.80 9.76 -8.00
C LEU A 42 -26.55 9.65 -9.32
N ARG A 43 -25.83 9.80 -10.43
CA ARG A 43 -26.37 9.77 -11.78
C ARG A 43 -25.93 8.51 -12.48
N LYS A 44 -26.91 7.74 -12.97
CA LYS A 44 -26.66 6.60 -13.85
C LYS A 44 -26.06 7.07 -15.18
N LEU A 45 -25.50 6.14 -15.96
CA LEU A 45 -24.95 6.40 -17.29
C LEU A 45 -25.91 7.12 -18.26
N ASN A 46 -27.23 6.94 -18.08
CA ASN A 46 -28.27 7.61 -18.87
C ASN A 46 -28.68 9.00 -18.31
N ASN A 47 -27.87 9.61 -17.43
CA ASN A 47 -28.14 10.86 -16.71
C ASN A 47 -29.38 10.85 -15.79
N SER A 48 -30.03 9.69 -15.57
CA SER A 48 -31.11 9.58 -14.60
C SER A 48 -30.56 9.54 -13.17
N ILE A 49 -31.34 10.07 -12.23
CA ILE A 49 -30.96 10.11 -10.81
C ILE A 49 -31.29 8.75 -10.17
N ALA A 50 -30.32 8.14 -9.48
CA ALA A 50 -30.54 6.94 -8.69
C ALA A 50 -31.17 7.30 -7.33
N PHE A 51 -32.41 6.84 -7.11
CA PHE A 51 -33.16 7.15 -5.89
C PHE A 51 -33.02 6.04 -4.85
N GLY A 52 -33.19 4.78 -5.28
CA GLY A 52 -33.13 3.61 -4.40
C GLY A 52 -31.70 3.15 -4.11
N ASP A 53 -31.48 2.51 -2.97
CA ASP A 53 -30.13 2.05 -2.59
C ASP A 53 -29.59 1.00 -3.57
N ARG A 54 -30.46 0.12 -4.09
CA ARG A 54 -30.10 -0.80 -5.18
C ARG A 54 -29.60 -0.06 -6.42
N GLU A 55 -30.31 0.99 -6.83
CA GLU A 55 -29.96 1.79 -8.00
C GLU A 55 -28.66 2.56 -7.81
N LYS A 56 -28.39 3.01 -6.58
CA LYS A 56 -27.14 3.69 -6.22
C LYS A 56 -25.95 2.72 -6.28
N VAL A 57 -26.13 1.48 -5.82
CA VAL A 57 -25.10 0.43 -5.89
C VAL A 57 -24.79 0.09 -7.34
N GLU A 58 -25.82 -0.08 -8.18
CA GLU A 58 -25.65 -0.30 -9.62
C GLU A 58 -24.94 0.88 -10.30
N CYS A 59 -25.37 2.11 -10.02
CA CYS A 59 -24.73 3.32 -10.53
C CYS A 59 -23.24 3.43 -10.13
N LEU A 60 -22.89 3.00 -8.91
CA LEU A 60 -21.49 2.98 -8.46
C LEU A 60 -20.70 1.87 -9.16
N ALA A 61 -21.29 0.69 -9.33
CA ALA A 61 -20.66 -0.41 -10.06
C ALA A 61 -20.35 0.00 -11.51
N ASP A 62 -21.32 0.58 -12.22
CA ASP A 62 -21.16 1.08 -13.58
C ASP A 62 -20.07 2.16 -13.67
N SER A 63 -20.04 3.09 -12.70
CA SER A 63 -19.02 4.15 -12.66
C SER A 63 -17.63 3.60 -12.38
N ILE A 64 -17.51 2.56 -11.53
CA ILE A 64 -16.23 1.91 -11.24
C ILE A 64 -15.77 1.13 -12.47
N GLU A 65 -16.65 0.37 -13.11
CA GLU A 65 -16.36 -0.38 -14.33
C GLU A 65 -15.87 0.55 -15.45
N GLN A 66 -16.54 1.68 -15.66
CA GLN A 66 -16.13 2.68 -16.65
C GLN A 66 -14.77 3.33 -16.34
N GLN A 67 -14.49 3.59 -15.06
CA GLN A 67 -13.21 4.16 -14.63
C GLN A 67 -12.09 3.13 -14.63
N CYS A 68 -12.42 1.85 -14.45
CA CYS A 68 -11.52 0.73 -14.57
C CYS A 68 -11.38 0.32 -16.04
N SER A 69 -10.85 1.22 -16.87
CA SER A 69 -10.34 0.84 -18.18
C SER A 69 -9.26 -0.23 -18.02
N GLU A 70 -9.33 -1.31 -18.79
CA GLU A 70 -8.20 -2.22 -18.93
C GLU A 70 -6.98 -1.40 -19.31
N ASN A 71 -5.87 -1.62 -18.60
CA ASN A 71 -4.63 -0.91 -18.85
C ASN A 71 -4.28 -1.13 -20.34
N PRO A 72 -4.09 -0.06 -21.16
CA PRO A 72 -3.88 -0.22 -22.59
C PRO A 72 -2.72 -1.17 -22.88
N SER A 73 -2.85 -1.84 -24.02
CA SER A 73 -2.05 -2.98 -24.49
C SER A 73 -0.62 -3.03 -23.92
N PHE A 74 -0.36 -4.13 -23.25
CA PHE A 74 0.96 -4.64 -22.87
C PHE A 74 2.04 -4.26 -23.91
N ASP A 75 2.97 -3.38 -23.52
CA ASP A 75 4.18 -3.15 -24.31
C ASP A 75 5.03 -4.42 -24.23
N VAL A 76 4.90 -5.27 -25.27
CA VAL A 76 5.63 -6.54 -25.40
C VAL A 76 7.13 -6.33 -25.28
N GLU A 77 7.66 -5.22 -25.78
CA GLU A 77 9.07 -4.90 -25.68
C GLU A 77 9.46 -4.48 -24.26
N HIS A 78 8.60 -3.76 -23.54
CA HIS A 78 8.83 -3.47 -22.13
C HIS A 78 8.87 -4.75 -21.30
N VAL A 79 7.94 -5.66 -21.54
CA VAL A 79 7.88 -6.93 -20.79
C VAL A 79 9.09 -7.79 -21.11
N ARG A 80 9.45 -7.94 -22.39
CA ARG A 80 10.66 -8.66 -22.79
C ARG A 80 11.89 -8.07 -22.09
N ARG A 81 12.02 -6.74 -22.05
CA ARG A 81 13.11 -6.06 -21.32
C ARG A 81 13.09 -6.35 -19.82
N VAL A 82 11.91 -6.37 -19.19
CA VAL A 82 11.76 -6.71 -17.77
C VAL A 82 12.15 -8.17 -17.52
N GLU A 83 11.67 -9.11 -18.33
CA GLU A 83 11.99 -10.54 -18.22
C GLU A 83 13.48 -10.81 -18.43
N GLU A 84 14.10 -10.17 -19.42
CA GLU A 84 15.54 -10.26 -19.68
C GLU A 84 16.36 -9.66 -18.53
N GLU A 85 15.93 -8.53 -17.98
CA GLU A 85 16.56 -7.90 -16.81
C GLU A 85 16.46 -8.79 -15.56
N VAL A 86 15.30 -9.41 -15.34
CA VAL A 86 15.07 -10.38 -14.26
C VAL A 86 15.96 -11.60 -14.45
N HIS A 87 15.98 -12.18 -15.65
CA HIS A 87 16.81 -13.33 -15.97
C HIS A 87 18.29 -13.02 -15.77
N ARG A 88 18.78 -11.89 -16.28
CA ARG A 88 20.17 -11.44 -16.10
C ARG A 88 20.52 -11.36 -14.62
N ARG A 89 19.65 -10.81 -13.78
CA ARG A 89 19.89 -10.67 -12.34
C ARG A 89 19.88 -12.01 -11.61
N VAL A 90 18.99 -12.93 -11.97
CA VAL A 90 18.96 -14.29 -11.42
C VAL A 90 20.23 -15.08 -11.77
N CYS A 91 20.80 -14.85 -12.96
CA CYS A 91 22.04 -15.49 -13.40
C CYS A 91 23.32 -14.88 -12.79
N LEU A 92 23.23 -13.74 -12.10
CA LEU A 92 24.40 -13.16 -11.43
C LEU A 92 24.68 -13.93 -10.13
N PRO A 93 25.96 -14.20 -9.80
CA PRO A 93 26.32 -14.77 -8.51
C PRO A 93 25.88 -13.80 -7.39
N PRO A 94 25.40 -14.32 -6.25
CA PRO A 94 25.02 -13.48 -5.11
C PRO A 94 26.22 -12.64 -4.69
N LYS A 95 26.10 -11.31 -4.75
CA LYS A 95 27.19 -10.37 -4.42
C LYS A 95 27.31 -10.07 -2.93
N ASP A 96 26.32 -10.46 -2.14
CA ASP A 96 26.22 -10.08 -0.74
C ASP A 96 26.39 -11.30 0.16
N ASP A 97 27.43 -11.30 1.00
CA ASP A 97 27.45 -12.04 2.25
C ASP A 97 26.44 -11.37 3.20
N LEU A 98 25.15 -11.62 2.97
CA LEU A 98 24.10 -11.13 3.85
C LEU A 98 24.26 -11.79 5.22
N ASP A 99 24.22 -10.96 6.27
CA ASP A 99 24.17 -11.46 7.63
C ASP A 99 23.01 -12.45 7.77
N SER A 100 23.25 -13.55 8.48
CA SER A 100 22.22 -14.53 8.76
C SER A 100 21.04 -13.88 9.50
N ILE A 101 19.83 -14.29 9.17
CA ILE A 101 18.63 -13.93 9.93
C ILE A 101 18.75 -14.60 11.29
N THR A 102 18.56 -13.81 12.35
CA THR A 102 18.60 -14.28 13.74
C THR A 102 17.21 -14.62 14.26
N GLN A 103 17.17 -15.46 15.29
CA GLN A 103 15.91 -15.84 15.94
C GLN A 103 15.19 -14.63 16.57
N ASP A 104 15.95 -13.66 17.10
CA ASP A 104 15.40 -12.45 17.71
C ASP A 104 14.66 -11.58 16.69
N GLU A 105 15.21 -11.47 15.49
CA GLU A 105 14.58 -10.71 14.41
C GLU A 105 13.26 -11.34 13.98
N VAL A 106 13.24 -12.67 13.76
CA VAL A 106 12.00 -13.39 13.41
C VAL A 106 10.98 -13.26 14.54
N SER A 107 11.41 -13.43 15.79
CA SER A 107 10.53 -13.32 16.97
C SER A 107 9.95 -11.91 17.14
N LYS A 108 10.76 -10.86 16.94
CA LYS A 108 10.32 -9.47 16.99
C LYS A 108 9.27 -9.19 15.92
N ASN A 109 9.47 -9.69 14.71
CA ASN A 109 8.53 -9.48 13.62
C ASN A 109 7.21 -10.21 13.84
N ILE A 110 7.24 -11.47 14.31
CA ILE A 110 6.04 -12.22 14.70
C ILE A 110 5.22 -11.45 15.77
N LYS A 111 5.89 -10.85 16.75
CA LYS A 111 5.22 -10.08 17.81
C LYS A 111 4.49 -8.84 17.28
N VAL A 112 5.07 -8.15 16.30
CA VAL A 112 4.52 -6.92 15.70
C VAL A 112 3.37 -7.20 14.74
N LEU A 113 3.17 -8.45 14.29
CA LEU A 113 2.04 -8.82 13.42
C LEU A 113 0.69 -8.41 14.03
N LYS A 114 -0.17 -7.80 13.21
CA LYS A 114 -1.54 -7.47 13.60
C LYS A 114 -2.39 -8.73 13.61
N ILE A 115 -3.17 -8.91 14.68
CA ILE A 115 -4.03 -10.09 14.90
C ILE A 115 -5.21 -10.16 13.90
N ARG A 116 -5.62 -9.01 13.36
CA ARG A 116 -6.80 -8.88 12.48
C ARG A 116 -6.46 -9.09 10.99
N ASN A 117 -5.31 -9.69 10.69
CA ASN A 117 -4.94 -10.00 9.31
C ASN A 117 -5.74 -11.22 8.82
N ALA A 118 -6.15 -11.20 7.55
CA ALA A 118 -6.77 -12.36 6.94
C ALA A 118 -5.73 -13.50 6.85
N PRO A 119 -6.14 -14.77 7.03
CA PRO A 119 -5.25 -15.91 6.81
C PRO A 119 -4.74 -15.96 5.37
N GLY A 120 -3.52 -16.48 5.18
CA GLY A 120 -2.96 -16.75 3.86
C GLY A 120 -3.69 -17.92 3.16
N ALA A 121 -3.24 -18.26 1.95
CA ALA A 121 -3.72 -19.45 1.22
C ALA A 121 -3.42 -20.77 1.97
N ASP A 122 -2.44 -20.74 2.86
CA ASP A 122 -2.09 -21.80 3.82
C ASP A 122 -3.08 -21.90 5.00
N SER A 123 -4.07 -21.00 5.08
CA SER A 123 -5.01 -20.85 6.19
C SER A 123 -4.35 -20.59 7.56
N ILE A 124 -3.08 -20.15 7.58
CA ILE A 124 -2.37 -19.83 8.81
C ILE A 124 -2.71 -18.39 9.21
N SER A 125 -3.29 -18.23 10.40
CA SER A 125 -3.62 -16.91 10.94
C SER A 125 -2.42 -16.26 11.64
N SER A 126 -2.43 -14.93 11.73
CA SER A 126 -1.42 -14.19 12.51
C SER A 126 -1.42 -14.57 14.00
N ILE A 127 -2.54 -15.09 14.51
CA ILE A 127 -2.62 -15.62 15.88
C ILE A 127 -1.82 -16.91 15.98
N ALA A 128 -1.97 -17.82 15.01
CA ALA A 128 -1.23 -19.07 14.97
C ALA A 128 0.29 -18.82 14.97
N LEU A 129 0.77 -17.84 14.18
CA LEU A 129 2.19 -17.45 14.16
C LEU A 129 2.69 -16.98 15.53
N LYS A 130 1.88 -16.22 16.28
CA LYS A 130 2.25 -15.78 17.65
C LYS A 130 2.28 -16.92 18.66
N CYS A 131 1.59 -18.02 18.39
CA CYS A 131 1.56 -19.21 19.22
C CYS A 131 2.67 -20.22 18.86
N PHE A 132 3.57 -19.91 17.92
CA PHE A 132 4.66 -20.80 17.56
C PHE A 132 5.60 -21.03 18.75
N SER A 133 5.93 -22.30 18.98
CA SER A 133 6.93 -22.69 19.97
C SER A 133 8.34 -22.35 19.47
N ALA A 134 9.30 -22.26 20.39
CA ALA A 134 10.69 -21.93 20.03
C ALA A 134 11.29 -22.81 18.92
N PRO A 135 11.03 -24.14 18.85
CA PRO A 135 11.48 -24.98 17.74
C PRO A 135 10.89 -24.59 16.38
N LEU A 136 9.62 -24.17 16.33
CA LEU A 136 8.98 -23.73 15.09
C LEU A 136 9.58 -22.40 14.61
N VAL A 137 9.89 -21.48 15.52
CA VAL A 137 10.58 -20.22 15.17
C VAL A 137 11.99 -20.50 14.66
N ALA A 138 12.72 -21.44 15.27
CA ALA A 138 14.03 -21.85 14.79
C ALA A 138 13.95 -22.47 13.38
N LEU A 139 12.93 -23.28 13.10
CA LEU A 139 12.69 -23.84 11.77
C LEU A 139 12.44 -22.73 10.73
N LEU A 140 11.65 -21.71 11.06
CA LEU A 140 11.44 -20.54 10.19
C LEU A 140 12.77 -19.84 9.88
N VAL A 141 13.63 -19.63 10.88
CA VAL A 141 14.97 -19.03 10.70
C VAL A 141 15.80 -19.86 9.72
N THR A 142 15.83 -21.19 9.88
CA THR A 142 16.55 -22.09 8.98
C THR A 142 16.01 -22.01 7.55
N ILE A 143 14.69 -22.00 7.38
CA ILE A 143 14.04 -21.88 6.06
C ILE A 143 14.40 -20.54 5.41
N PHE A 144 14.27 -19.41 6.13
CA PHE A 144 14.59 -18.10 5.57
C PHE A 144 16.08 -17.97 5.20
N ASN A 145 16.98 -18.47 6.05
CA ASN A 145 18.41 -18.47 5.75
C ASN A 145 18.74 -19.38 4.55
N ALA A 146 18.05 -20.51 4.38
CA ALA A 146 18.19 -21.35 3.19
C ALA A 146 17.65 -20.64 1.94
N CYS A 147 16.51 -19.95 2.02
CA CYS A 147 15.96 -19.16 0.91
C CYS A 147 16.93 -18.06 0.46
N ILE A 148 17.53 -17.33 1.40
CA ILE A 148 18.51 -16.27 1.11
C ILE A 148 19.76 -16.86 0.44
N LYS A 149 20.34 -17.93 1.01
CA LYS A 149 21.54 -18.58 0.47
C LYS A 149 21.34 -19.18 -0.92
N ASN A 150 20.15 -19.70 -1.20
CA ASN A 150 19.81 -20.31 -2.49
C ASN A 150 19.16 -19.32 -3.47
N CYS A 151 19.04 -18.03 -3.11
CA CYS A 151 18.29 -17.02 -3.87
C CYS A 151 16.89 -17.50 -4.31
N TYR A 152 16.24 -18.31 -3.47
CA TYR A 152 14.97 -18.93 -3.78
C TYR A 152 13.82 -18.16 -3.14
N PHE A 153 12.91 -17.66 -3.99
CA PHE A 153 11.67 -17.02 -3.57
C PHE A 153 10.49 -17.89 -4.02
N PRO A 154 9.61 -18.33 -3.09
CA PRO A 154 8.50 -19.18 -3.47
C PRO A 154 7.54 -18.46 -4.43
N THR A 155 7.19 -19.12 -5.54
CA THR A 155 6.36 -18.58 -6.64
C THR A 155 4.90 -18.34 -6.27
N ARG A 156 4.41 -18.94 -5.17
CA ARG A 156 3.04 -18.76 -4.67
C ARG A 156 3.08 -18.35 -3.21
N LEU A 157 3.34 -17.07 -2.96
CA LEU A 157 3.13 -16.47 -1.65
C LEU A 157 1.90 -15.57 -1.71
N SER A 158 0.98 -15.74 -0.76
CA SER A 158 -0.20 -14.90 -0.66
C SER A 158 0.18 -13.45 -0.40
N ARG A 159 -0.58 -12.51 -0.98
CA ARG A 159 -0.35 -11.04 -0.97
C ARG A 159 -0.12 -10.40 0.42
N GLN A 160 -0.35 -11.13 1.52
CA GLN A 160 -0.13 -10.67 2.90
C GLN A 160 1.12 -11.27 3.57
N PHE A 161 1.47 -12.54 3.30
CA PHE A 161 2.74 -13.10 3.74
C PHE A 161 3.92 -12.53 2.93
N VAL A 162 3.69 -12.25 1.65
CA VAL A 162 4.63 -11.55 0.77
C VAL A 162 5.08 -10.27 1.43
N THR A 163 4.17 -9.41 1.90
CA THR A 163 4.56 -8.08 2.34
C THR A 163 5.48 -8.11 3.54
N THR A 164 5.21 -8.92 4.58
CA THR A 164 6.04 -8.91 5.80
C THR A 164 7.34 -9.69 5.65
N VAL A 165 7.31 -10.89 5.08
CA VAL A 165 8.54 -11.69 4.93
C VAL A 165 9.42 -11.14 3.80
N MET A 166 8.84 -10.68 2.68
CA MET A 166 9.63 -9.96 1.68
C MET A 166 10.10 -8.60 2.17
N THR A 167 9.36 -7.80 2.94
CA THR A 167 9.97 -6.57 3.48
C THR A 167 11.14 -6.85 4.42
N MET A 168 11.15 -7.98 5.13
CA MET A 168 12.31 -8.39 5.93
C MET A 168 13.50 -8.81 5.05
N ILE A 169 13.26 -9.59 3.98
CA ILE A 169 14.33 -10.06 3.09
C ILE A 169 14.82 -8.94 2.15
N VAL A 170 13.91 -8.20 1.52
CA VAL A 170 14.15 -7.02 0.64
C VAL A 170 14.63 -5.80 1.44
N GLY A 171 14.36 -5.73 2.74
CA GLY A 171 14.89 -4.68 3.61
C GLY A 171 16.36 -4.90 3.99
N ARG A 172 16.83 -6.16 4.00
CA ARG A 172 18.22 -6.53 4.27
C ARG A 172 19.10 -6.55 3.02
N SER A 173 18.57 -7.00 1.89
CA SER A 173 19.25 -6.86 0.60
C SER A 173 19.14 -5.40 0.15
N ARG A 174 20.23 -4.76 -0.29
CA ARG A 174 20.24 -3.36 -0.78
C ARG A 174 19.52 -3.26 -2.13
N LEU A 175 18.26 -3.66 -2.17
CA LEU A 175 17.43 -3.60 -3.35
C LEU A 175 16.86 -2.18 -3.43
N THR A 176 17.36 -1.43 -4.39
CA THR A 176 16.93 -0.09 -4.80
C THR A 176 15.42 -0.04 -5.05
N LEU A 177 14.82 1.15 -4.98
CA LEU A 177 13.37 1.37 -5.17
C LEU A 177 12.82 0.75 -6.48
N SER A 178 13.66 0.60 -7.50
CA SER A 178 13.37 -0.05 -8.79
C SER A 178 13.15 -1.57 -8.64
N GLU A 179 13.90 -2.24 -7.77
CA GLU A 179 13.80 -3.68 -7.52
C GLU A 179 12.54 -4.05 -6.74
N ARG A 180 11.99 -3.13 -5.96
CA ARG A 180 10.69 -3.31 -5.28
C ARG A 180 9.54 -3.47 -6.28
N SER A 181 9.63 -2.83 -7.44
CA SER A 181 8.60 -2.88 -8.48
C SER A 181 8.53 -4.24 -9.17
N ILE A 182 9.67 -4.91 -9.35
CA ILE A 182 9.75 -6.24 -9.99
C ILE A 182 9.04 -7.30 -9.14
N PHE A 183 9.19 -7.26 -7.82
CA PHE A 183 8.48 -8.18 -6.91
C PHE A 183 6.98 -7.93 -6.82
N VAL A 184 6.53 -6.69 -7.07
CA VAL A 184 5.10 -6.37 -7.15
C VAL A 184 4.50 -6.91 -8.45
N VAL A 185 5.27 -6.91 -9.56
CA VAL A 185 4.83 -7.44 -10.86
C VAL A 185 4.71 -8.96 -10.86
N GLN A 186 5.60 -9.68 -10.15
CA GLN A 186 5.54 -11.15 -10.10
C GLN A 186 4.44 -11.71 -9.15
N ALA A 187 3.80 -10.83 -8.38
CA ALA A 187 2.71 -11.17 -7.45
C ALA A 187 1.32 -10.71 -7.92
N ALA A 188 1.24 -10.13 -9.13
CA ALA A 188 0.00 -9.80 -9.83
C ALA A 188 -0.35 -10.92 -10.82
#